data_AF-A0A8T7DZ18-F1
#
_entry.id   AF-A0A8T7DZ18-F1
#
_cell.length_a   1.000
_cell.length_b   1.000
_cell.length_c   1.000
_cell.angle_alpha   90.00
_cell.angle_beta   90.00
_cell.angle_gamma   90.00
#
_symmetry.space_group_name_H-M   'P 1'
#
loop_
_entity.id
_entity.type
_entity.pdbx_description
1 polymer ?
#
loop_
_entity_poly.entity_id
_entity_poly.type
_entity_poly.pdbx_seq_one_letter_code
_entity_poly.pdbx_strand_id
1 'polypeptide(L)'
;MAERSVSFGDYTIHYNALPTGVLEPSVARAYGIVRSKSRALVNVSVLRKVMGTTGQPVRATVTASATNLNAQLRQIDLREIKDQGAIYYIGEINVDDTETLKFTMEVKPEGESEPYRVTFQQQFFH
;
A
#
# COMPACT_ATOMS: atom_id res chain seq x y z
N MET A 1 11.01 -8.94 -3.47
CA MET A 1 9.98 -8.38 -2.56
C MET A 1 8.64 -8.67 -3.20
N ALA A 2 7.73 -9.32 -2.50
CA ALA A 2 6.50 -9.84 -3.10
C ALA A 2 5.38 -8.81 -2.97
N GLU A 3 4.85 -8.35 -4.10
CA GLU A 3 3.51 -7.81 -4.15
C GLU A 3 2.53 -8.87 -3.61
N ARG A 4 1.62 -8.45 -2.73
CA ARG A 4 0.57 -9.31 -2.18
C ARG A 4 -0.76 -8.83 -2.73
N SER A 5 -1.67 -9.76 -2.96
CA SER A 5 -3.02 -9.42 -3.41
C SER A 5 -4.05 -10.23 -2.65
N VAL A 6 -5.17 -9.61 -2.30
CA VAL A 6 -6.32 -10.27 -1.69
C VAL A 6 -7.56 -9.98 -2.54
N SER A 7 -8.37 -11.00 -2.73
CA SER A 7 -9.62 -10.91 -3.46
C SER A 7 -10.79 -10.77 -2.49
N PHE A 8 -11.64 -9.78 -2.70
CA PHE A 8 -12.90 -9.59 -1.97
C PHE A 8 -14.02 -9.40 -2.96
N GLY A 9 -14.94 -10.37 -3.05
CA GLY A 9 -15.99 -10.38 -4.06
C GLY A 9 -15.44 -10.13 -5.47
N ASP A 10 -15.95 -9.08 -6.11
CA ASP A 10 -15.56 -8.61 -7.44
C ASP A 10 -14.32 -7.70 -7.45
N TYR A 11 -13.62 -7.52 -6.33
CA TYR A 11 -12.44 -6.67 -6.24
C TYR A 11 -11.19 -7.48 -5.89
N THR A 12 -10.04 -6.98 -6.36
CA THR A 12 -8.70 -7.44 -6.02
C THR A 12 -7.92 -6.24 -5.50
N ILE A 13 -7.48 -6.33 -4.25
CA ILE A 13 -6.66 -5.32 -3.61
C ILE A 13 -5.22 -5.81 -3.67
N HIS A 14 -4.38 -5.12 -4.42
CA HIS A 14 -2.94 -5.31 -4.40
C HIS A 14 -2.35 -4.38 -3.35
N TYR A 15 -1.43 -4.90 -2.55
CA TYR A 15 -0.77 -4.16 -1.50
C TYR A 15 0.65 -4.65 -1.33
N ASN A 16 1.55 -3.72 -1.03
CA ASN A 16 2.91 -4.04 -0.66
C ASN A 16 3.45 -3.02 0.35
N ALA A 17 4.51 -3.43 1.04
CA ALA A 17 5.30 -2.54 1.87
C ALA A 17 6.79 -2.87 1.65
N LEU A 18 7.57 -1.86 1.29
CA LEU A 18 8.98 -2.04 0.93
C LEU A 18 9.82 -0.82 1.35
N PRO A 19 11.13 -1.00 1.64
CA PRO A 19 12.02 0.14 1.87
C PRO A 19 12.07 1.06 0.64
N THR A 20 11.90 2.36 0.82
CA THR A 20 11.98 3.34 -0.28
C THR A 20 13.35 3.34 -0.97
N GLY A 21 14.40 2.91 -0.27
CA GLY A 21 15.75 2.76 -0.83
C GLY A 21 15.83 1.80 -2.03
N VAL A 22 14.95 0.79 -2.11
CA VAL A 22 14.96 -0.17 -3.23
C VAL A 22 14.19 0.32 -4.46
N LEU A 23 13.46 1.43 -4.35
CA LEU A 23 12.76 2.03 -5.48
C LEU A 23 13.76 2.48 -6.54
N GLU A 24 13.38 2.34 -7.81
CA GLU A 24 14.15 2.95 -8.89
C GLU A 24 14.18 4.48 -8.74
N PRO A 25 15.31 5.14 -9.06
CA PRO A 25 15.44 6.59 -8.97
C PRO A 25 14.33 7.33 -9.73
N SER A 26 13.95 6.81 -10.90
CA SER A 26 12.92 7.39 -11.77
C SER A 26 11.54 7.34 -11.12
N VAL A 27 11.17 6.21 -10.51
CA VAL A 27 9.89 6.02 -9.80
C VAL A 27 9.83 6.92 -8.56
N ALA A 28 10.90 6.93 -7.77
CA ALA A 28 10.98 7.78 -6.58
C ALA A 28 10.85 9.27 -6.94
N ARG A 29 11.49 9.71 -8.03
CA ARG A 29 11.35 11.09 -8.53
C ARG A 29 9.96 11.39 -9.06
N ALA A 30 9.38 10.48 -9.85
CA ALA A 30 8.04 10.65 -10.43
C ALA A 30 6.97 10.85 -9.34
N TYR A 31 7.11 10.14 -8.22
CA TYR A 31 6.18 10.22 -7.10
C TYR A 31 6.66 11.11 -5.95
N GLY A 32 7.82 11.77 -6.07
CA GLY A 32 8.37 12.61 -5.00
C GLY A 32 8.64 11.87 -3.68
N ILE A 33 9.06 10.61 -3.77
CA ILE A 33 9.41 9.75 -2.63
C ILE A 33 10.88 9.92 -2.30
N VAL A 34 11.21 10.14 -1.03
CA VAL A 34 12.60 10.20 -0.59
C VAL A 34 13.13 8.79 -0.39
N ARG A 35 14.09 8.39 -1.22
CA ARG A 35 14.75 7.08 -1.10
C ARG A 35 15.60 7.03 0.16
N SER A 36 15.24 6.14 1.08
CA SER A 36 15.97 5.88 2.32
C SER A 36 15.76 4.42 2.77
N LYS A 37 16.76 3.84 3.43
CA LYS A 37 16.61 2.54 4.10
C LYS A 37 15.72 2.64 5.35
N SER A 38 15.70 3.80 6.01
CA SER A 38 14.90 4.09 7.21
C SER A 38 13.49 4.59 6.89
N ARG A 39 13.02 4.40 5.65
CA ARG A 39 11.66 4.73 5.22
C ARG A 39 11.04 3.57 4.47
N ALA A 40 9.82 3.21 4.84
CA ALA A 40 9.02 2.26 4.11
C ALA A 40 7.97 3.00 3.26
N LEU A 41 7.86 2.57 2.00
CA LEU A 41 6.72 2.87 1.15
C LEU A 41 5.66 1.80 1.38
N VAL A 42 4.44 2.24 1.56
CA VAL A 42 3.24 1.42 1.46
C VAL A 42 2.56 1.78 0.15
N ASN A 43 2.24 0.78 -0.67
CA ASN A 43 1.45 0.95 -1.88
C ASN A 43 0.20 0.07 -1.80
N VAL A 44 -0.93 0.63 -2.19
CA VAL A 44 -2.21 -0.06 -2.31
C VAL A 44 -2.85 0.31 -3.64
N SER A 45 -3.33 -0.67 -4.40
CA SER A 45 -4.14 -0.45 -5.59
C SER A 45 -5.34 -1.39 -5.62
N VAL A 46 -6.46 -0.90 -6.14
CA VAL A 46 -7.73 -1.62 -6.17
C VAL A 46 -8.16 -1.83 -7.61
N LEU A 47 -8.35 -3.09 -7.98
CA LEU A 47 -8.83 -3.50 -9.29
C LEU A 47 -10.17 -4.21 -9.13
N ARG A 48 -11.17 -3.83 -9.92
CA ARG A 48 -12.40 -4.60 -10.11
C ARG A 48 -12.16 -5.70 -11.13
N LYS A 49 -12.55 -6.92 -10.78
CA LYS A 49 -12.54 -8.08 -11.66
C LYS A 49 -13.56 -7.86 -12.77
N VAL A 50 -13.09 -7.85 -14.01
CA VAL A 50 -13.94 -7.79 -15.20
C VAL A 50 -13.55 -8.97 -16.07
N MET A 51 -14.51 -9.85 -16.35
CA MET A 51 -14.29 -11.07 -17.13
C MET A 51 -13.63 -10.74 -18.48
N GLY A 52 -12.55 -11.44 -18.82
CA GLY A 52 -11.82 -11.25 -20.06
C GLY A 52 -10.82 -10.07 -20.05
N THR A 53 -10.56 -9.46 -18.90
CA THR A 53 -9.55 -8.40 -18.74
C THR A 53 -8.59 -8.70 -17.58
N THR A 54 -7.54 -7.91 -17.45
CA THR A 54 -6.61 -7.93 -16.29
C THR A 54 -7.18 -7.23 -15.05
N GLY A 55 -8.44 -6.78 -15.09
CA GLY A 55 -9.08 -5.99 -14.05
C GLY A 55 -9.08 -4.48 -14.37
N GLN A 56 -10.09 -3.78 -13.87
CA GLN A 56 -10.29 -2.35 -14.07
C GLN A 56 -9.92 -1.58 -12.79
N PRO A 57 -9.04 -0.58 -12.84
CA PRO A 57 -8.71 0.23 -11.67
C PRO A 57 -9.93 1.01 -11.20
N VAL A 58 -10.23 0.91 -9.90
CA VAL A 58 -11.35 1.59 -9.26
C VAL A 58 -10.83 2.48 -8.14
N ARG A 59 -11.43 3.67 -8.00
CA ARG A 59 -11.12 4.57 -6.89
C ARG A 59 -11.55 3.92 -5.58
N ALA A 60 -10.79 4.14 -4.52
CA ALA A 60 -11.11 3.65 -3.20
C ALA A 60 -10.73 4.68 -2.14
N THR A 61 -11.50 4.73 -1.07
CA THR A 61 -11.02 5.37 0.16
C THR A 61 -10.15 4.36 0.88
N VAL A 62 -8.86 4.66 1.00
CA VAL A 62 -7.90 3.79 1.67
C VAL A 62 -7.39 4.49 2.92
N THR A 63 -7.51 3.83 4.07
CA THR A 63 -6.82 4.20 5.29
C THR A 63 -5.77 3.14 5.60
N ALA A 64 -4.62 3.55 6.10
CA ALA A 64 -3.58 2.62 6.53
C ALA A 64 -2.97 3.06 7.85
N SER A 65 -2.60 2.04 8.64
CA SER A 65 -1.87 2.20 9.88
C SER A 65 -0.85 1.08 10.02
N ALA A 66 0.24 1.37 10.71
CA ALA A 66 1.24 0.39 11.09
C ALA A 66 1.31 0.31 12.62
N THR A 67 1.49 -0.90 13.15
CA THR A 67 1.72 -1.13 14.57
C THR A 67 3.01 -1.91 14.73
N ASN A 68 3.93 -1.43 15.57
CA ASN A 68 5.15 -2.15 15.87
C ASN A 68 4.95 -3.16 17.02
N LEU A 69 5.98 -3.94 17.34
CA LEU A 69 5.93 -4.93 18.42
C LEU A 69 5.73 -4.32 19.81
N ASN A 70 6.00 -3.02 19.97
CA ASN A 70 5.75 -2.26 21.20
C ASN A 70 4.32 -1.70 21.28
N ALA A 71 3.41 -2.16 20.42
CA ALA A 71 2.04 -1.68 20.29
C ALA A 71 1.91 -0.17 19.99
N GLN A 72 2.97 0.47 19.48
CA GLN A 72 2.90 1.86 19.01
C GLN A 72 2.21 1.90 17.65
N LEU A 73 1.07 2.58 17.59
CA LEU A 73 0.32 2.83 16.36
C LEU A 73 0.90 4.05 15.63
N ARG A 74 1.15 3.90 14.33
CA ARG A 74 1.57 4.96 13.42
C ARG A 74 0.53 5.04 12.29
N GLN A 75 -0.15 6.18 12.15
CA GLN A 75 -1.01 6.41 10.99
C GLN A 75 -0.15 6.68 9.76
N ILE A 76 -0.65 6.24 8.60
CA ILE A 76 0.02 6.41 7.31
C ILE A 76 -0.85 7.33 6.47
N ASP A 77 -0.34 8.53 6.20
CA ASP A 77 -0.95 9.44 5.25
C ASP A 77 -0.77 8.89 3.84
N LEU A 78 -1.88 8.42 3.27
CA LEU A 78 -1.94 7.93 1.90
C LEU A 78 -2.33 9.06 0.95
N ARG A 79 -1.62 9.16 -0.15
CA ARG A 79 -1.96 10.03 -1.28
C ARG A 79 -2.32 9.20 -2.51
N GLU A 80 -3.34 9.64 -3.22
CA GLU A 80 -3.75 9.06 -4.50
C GLU A 80 -2.82 9.55 -5.61
N ILE A 81 -2.31 8.60 -6.40
CA ILE A 81 -1.48 8.82 -7.58
C ILE A 81 -2.15 8.11 -8.76
N LYS A 82 -2.23 8.80 -9.88
CA LYS A 82 -2.76 8.27 -11.13
C LYS A 82 -1.62 8.19 -12.13
N ASP A 83 -1.33 6.97 -12.60
CA ASP A 83 -0.26 6.73 -13.56
C ASP A 83 -0.76 5.75 -14.64
N GLN A 84 -0.66 6.15 -15.90
CA GLN A 84 -1.04 5.33 -17.08
C GLN A 84 -2.41 4.62 -16.97
N GLY A 85 -3.38 5.26 -16.32
CA GLY A 85 -4.73 4.69 -16.11
C GLY A 85 -4.87 3.82 -14.86
N ALA A 86 -3.79 3.48 -14.17
CA ALA A 86 -3.82 2.85 -12.85
C ALA A 86 -3.96 3.89 -11.72
N ILE A 87 -4.50 3.45 -10.59
CA ILE A 87 -4.69 4.27 -9.38
C ILE A 87 -3.93 3.59 -8.23
N TYR A 88 -2.99 4.33 -7.64
CA TYR A 88 -2.18 3.89 -6.52
C TYR A 88 -2.41 4.81 -5.32
N TYR A 89 -2.54 4.21 -4.16
CA TYR A 89 -2.53 4.89 -2.87
C TYR A 89 -1.18 4.63 -2.23
N ILE A 90 -0.33 5.65 -2.19
CA ILE A 90 1.02 5.53 -1.64
C ILE A 90 1.15 6.31 -0.34
N GLY A 91 1.87 5.75 0.62
CA GLY A 91 2.19 6.41 1.87
C GLY A 91 3.60 6.08 2.31
N GLU A 92 4.21 7.01 3.04
CA GLU A 92 5.58 6.87 3.54
C GLU A 92 5.55 6.86 5.07
N ILE A 93 6.27 5.91 5.67
CA ILE A 93 6.50 5.90 7.11
C ILE A 93 7.98 5.75 7.42
N ASN A 94 8.40 6.31 8.54
CA ASN A 94 9.71 6.01 9.08
C ASN A 94 9.71 4.60 9.68
N VAL A 95 10.80 3.89 9.44
CA VAL A 95 11.06 2.56 10.00
C VAL A 95 12.43 2.55 10.66
N ASP A 96 12.49 1.95 11.83
CA ASP A 96 13.72 1.74 12.59
C ASP A 96 14.49 0.51 12.06
N ASP A 97 15.74 0.37 12.50
CA ASP A 97 16.55 -0.79 12.13
C ASP A 97 15.91 -2.09 12.66
N THR A 98 15.80 -3.10 11.80
CA THR A 98 15.23 -4.40 12.15
C THR A 98 13.81 -4.30 12.74
N GLU A 99 13.01 -3.35 12.27
CA GLU A 99 11.64 -3.13 12.76
C GLU A 99 10.63 -4.08 12.07
N THR A 100 9.82 -4.77 12.88
CA THR A 100 8.64 -5.51 12.39
C THR A 100 7.39 -4.67 12.57
N LEU A 101 6.71 -4.39 11.46
CA LEU A 101 5.46 -3.63 11.43
C LEU A 101 4.30 -4.51 10.98
N LYS A 102 3.22 -4.45 11.74
CA LYS A 102 1.91 -4.98 11.36
C LYS A 102 1.11 -3.86 10.69
N PHE A 103 0.94 -3.97 9.39
CA PHE A 103 0.12 -3.04 8.62
C PHE A 103 -1.34 -3.48 8.70
N THR A 104 -2.22 -2.52 8.97
CA THR A 104 -3.66 -2.65 8.84
C THR A 104 -4.13 -1.61 7.83
N MET A 105 -4.86 -2.08 6.82
CA MET A 105 -5.43 -1.23 5.78
C MET A 105 -6.92 -1.46 5.72
N GLU A 106 -7.69 -0.38 5.60
CA GLU A 106 -9.11 -0.45 5.31
C GLU A 106 -9.33 0.18 3.94
N VAL A 107 -9.84 -0.62 3.03
CA VAL A 107 -9.97 -0.27 1.62
C VAL A 107 -11.45 -0.30 1.29
N LYS A 108 -12.04 0.84 1.00
CA LYS A 108 -13.43 0.98 0.58
C LYS A 108 -13.48 1.36 -0.88
N PRO A 109 -13.70 0.41 -1.81
CA PRO A 109 -13.91 0.72 -3.22
C PRO A 109 -15.11 1.65 -3.41
N GLU A 110 -15.04 2.52 -4.41
CA GLU A 110 -16.16 3.39 -4.78
C GLU A 110 -17.36 2.53 -5.20
N GLY A 111 -18.52 2.79 -4.58
CA GLY A 111 -19.75 2.01 -4.77
C GLY A 111 -20.01 0.93 -3.72
N GLU A 112 -19.01 0.59 -2.90
CA GLU A 112 -19.20 -0.34 -1.77
C GLU A 112 -19.62 0.41 -0.50
N SER A 113 -20.47 -0.24 0.32
CA SER A 113 -20.90 0.32 1.61
C SER A 113 -19.86 0.08 2.71
N GLU A 114 -19.24 -1.11 2.70
CA GLU A 114 -18.33 -1.58 3.76
C GLU A 114 -16.86 -1.59 3.29
N PRO A 115 -15.91 -1.22 4.16
CA PRO A 115 -14.49 -1.34 3.85
C PRO A 115 -14.01 -2.79 3.98
N TYR A 116 -13.11 -3.18 3.09
CA TYR A 116 -12.35 -4.41 3.20
C TYR A 116 -11.11 -4.19 4.04
N ARG A 117 -10.98 -4.97 5.11
CA ARG A 117 -9.82 -4.90 6.00
C ARG A 117 -8.75 -5.89 5.56
N VAL A 118 -7.55 -5.38 5.34
CA VAL A 118 -6.35 -6.16 5.04
C VAL A 118 -5.36 -5.99 6.17
N THR A 119 -4.71 -7.08 6.58
CA THR A 119 -3.68 -7.03 7.61
C THR A 119 -2.54 -7.94 7.24
N PHE A 120 -1.32 -7.44 7.31
CA PHE A 120 -0.12 -8.22 7.07
C PHE A 120 1.04 -7.69 7.90
N GLN A 121 2.04 -8.54 8.09
CA GLN A 121 3.29 -8.15 8.71
C GLN A 121 4.39 -8.04 7.66
N GLN A 122 5.27 -7.08 7.89
CA GLN A 122 6.50 -6.93 7.13
C GLN A 122 7.62 -6.58 8.10
N GLN A 123 8.73 -7.31 7.95
CA GLN A 123 9.96 -7.01 8.65
C GLN A 123 10.88 -6.22 7.72
N PHE A 124 11.37 -5.09 8.21
CA PHE A 124 12.31 -4.24 7.49
C PHE A 124 13.72 -4.54 7.97
N PHE A 125 14.61 -4.80 7.02
CA PHE A 125 16.04 -4.97 7.25
C PHE A 125 16.77 -3.92 6.41
N HIS A 126 17.86 -3.37 6.94
CA HIS A 126 18.64 -2.31 6.31
C HIS A 126 20.09 -2.79 6.07
#